data_AF-A0AAN8VYI2-F1
#
_entry.id   AF-A0AAN8VYI2-F1
#
_cell.length_a   1.000
_cell.length_b   1.000
_cell.length_c   1.000
_cell.angle_alpha   90.00
_cell.angle_beta   90.00
_cell.angle_gamma   90.00
#
_symmetry.space_group_name_H-M   'P 1'
#
loop_
_entity.id
_entity.type
_entity.pdbx_description
1 polymer ?
#
loop_
_entity_poly.entity_id
_entity_poly.type
_entity_poly.pdbx_seq_one_letter_code
_entity_poly.pdbx_strand_id
1 'polypeptide(L)'
;MAKHNNVVPNGHFKKHWQNYVKTWFNQPARKTRRRIARQKKAVKIFPRPTAGPLRPVVHCPTQKYNMKKRAGRGFSLEELKAAKIPKKLAPTIGIAVDHRRRNRSLESLQENVQRLLTYKAKLVVFPRRARKFKAGDSVPEVLATATQVHGSYMPIEREKPTVELVKVTDEMKAFKAYDKLRLERMNQRHFGARLKRAAEAEKDEKKYIGGSVYQFEDINLKGREKPTLELVKVTDEMKAFKAYDKLRLERMNQRHFGARLKRAAEAEKDEKK
;
A
#
# COMPACT_ATOMS: atom_id res chain seq x y z
N MET A 1 54.01 -2.01 4.74
CA MET A 1 53.63 -0.70 4.16
C MET A 1 53.27 -0.90 2.69
N ALA A 2 52.30 -0.16 2.17
CA ALA A 2 51.94 -0.27 0.75
C ALA A 2 53.10 0.29 -0.11
N LYS A 3 53.57 -0.50 -1.08
CA LYS A 3 54.72 -0.14 -1.95
C LYS A 3 54.37 0.94 -2.98
N HIS A 4 53.09 1.15 -3.24
CA HIS A 4 52.56 2.07 -4.25
C HIS A 4 51.46 2.94 -3.63
N ASN A 5 50.89 3.85 -4.42
CA ASN A 5 49.74 4.67 -4.07
C ASN A 5 48.43 3.83 -4.02
N ASN A 6 48.43 2.79 -3.19
CA ASN A 6 47.30 1.94 -2.94
C ASN A 6 46.53 2.44 -1.73
N VAL A 7 45.22 2.21 -1.72
CA VAL A 7 44.36 2.45 -0.56
C VAL A 7 44.91 1.71 0.66
N VAL A 8 44.91 2.38 1.81
CA VAL A 8 45.32 1.78 3.09
C VAL A 8 44.50 0.50 3.33
N PRO A 9 45.16 -0.67 3.49
CA PRO A 9 44.44 -1.93 3.65
C PRO A 9 43.54 -1.93 4.89
N ASN A 10 42.22 -2.06 4.69
CA ASN A 10 41.25 -2.28 5.76
C ASN A 10 40.92 -3.78 5.88
N GLY A 11 41.93 -4.57 6.25
CA GLY A 11 41.79 -6.00 6.45
C GLY A 11 40.96 -6.33 7.69
N HIS A 12 39.87 -7.08 7.54
CA HIS A 12 38.99 -7.45 8.66
C HIS A 12 39.47 -8.72 9.39
N PHE A 13 40.79 -8.90 9.49
CA PHE A 13 41.45 -10.01 10.20
C PHE A 13 41.83 -9.59 11.63
N LYS A 14 40.91 -8.90 12.32
CA LYS A 14 41.17 -8.20 13.59
C LYS A 14 41.22 -9.11 14.82
N LYS A 15 40.87 -10.39 14.66
CA LYS A 15 40.81 -11.42 15.72
C LYS A 15 41.58 -12.67 15.25
N HIS A 16 41.73 -13.66 16.13
CA HIS A 16 42.28 -14.99 15.81
C HIS A 16 41.38 -15.79 14.86
N TRP A 17 41.23 -15.29 13.62
CA TRP A 17 40.30 -15.80 12.61
C TRP A 17 40.63 -17.22 12.15
N GLN A 18 41.88 -17.64 12.30
CA GLN A 18 42.36 -19.00 12.00
C GLN A 18 41.60 -20.07 12.82
N ASN A 19 41.18 -19.74 14.05
CA ASN A 19 40.38 -20.64 14.90
C ASN A 19 38.90 -20.71 14.46
N TYR A 20 38.44 -19.77 13.62
CA TYR A 20 37.04 -19.62 13.20
C TYR A 20 36.88 -19.76 11.68
N VAL A 21 37.71 -20.60 11.05
CA VAL A 21 37.64 -20.86 9.61
C VAL A 21 36.47 -21.79 9.31
N LYS A 22 35.50 -21.29 8.54
CA LYS A 22 34.40 -22.10 8.03
C LYS A 22 34.74 -22.66 6.65
N THR A 23 35.04 -23.95 6.59
CA THR A 23 35.27 -24.67 5.33
C THR A 23 33.95 -25.14 4.69
N TRP A 24 34.00 -25.43 3.39
CA TRP A 24 32.82 -25.84 2.59
C TRP A 24 32.90 -27.28 2.08
N PHE A 25 33.82 -28.11 2.58
CA PHE A 25 33.97 -29.52 2.18
C PHE A 25 32.69 -30.35 2.41
N ASN A 26 31.88 -29.98 3.39
CA ASN A 26 30.59 -30.64 3.67
C ASN A 26 29.44 -30.19 2.73
N GLN A 27 29.67 -29.28 1.78
CA GLN A 27 28.64 -28.77 0.88
C GLN A 27 27.96 -29.88 0.03
N PRO A 28 28.69 -30.80 -0.64
CA PRO A 28 28.07 -31.90 -1.39
C PRO A 28 27.26 -32.84 -0.49
N ALA A 29 27.82 -33.27 0.65
CA ALA A 29 27.11 -34.12 1.62
C ALA A 29 25.82 -33.44 2.13
N ARG A 30 25.86 -32.13 2.41
CA ARG A 30 24.66 -31.35 2.78
C ARG A 30 23.64 -31.26 1.65
N LYS A 31 24.04 -31.30 0.37
CA LYS A 31 23.14 -31.32 -0.79
C LYS A 31 22.41 -32.66 -0.87
N THR A 32 23.14 -33.77 -0.77
CA THR A 32 22.58 -35.13 -0.75
C THR A 32 21.63 -35.34 0.43
N ARG A 33 22.04 -34.97 1.65
CA ARG A 33 21.19 -35.04 2.84
C ARG A 33 19.88 -34.28 2.67
N ARG A 34 19.92 -33.06 2.11
CA ARG A 34 18.72 -32.26 1.82
C ARG A 34 17.83 -32.92 0.75
N ARG A 35 18.40 -33.58 -0.25
CA ARG A 35 17.64 -34.32 -1.28
C ARG A 35 16.89 -35.50 -0.66
N ILE A 36 17.58 -36.34 0.12
CA ILE A 36 16.97 -37.50 0.80
C ILE A 36 15.85 -37.06 1.75
N ALA A 37 16.08 -35.99 2.54
CA ALA A 37 15.05 -35.46 3.44
C ALA A 37 13.79 -34.98 2.68
N ARG A 38 13.96 -34.36 1.50
CA ARG A 38 12.82 -33.95 0.65
C ARG A 38 12.08 -35.16 0.08
N GLN A 39 12.78 -36.20 -0.36
CA GLN A 39 12.17 -37.45 -0.85
C GLN A 39 11.38 -38.14 0.26
N LYS A 40 11.98 -38.31 1.44
CA LYS A 40 11.30 -38.87 2.63
C LYS A 40 10.05 -38.06 2.99
N LYS A 41 10.12 -36.72 2.92
CA LYS A 41 8.97 -35.85 3.14
C LYS A 41 7.88 -36.08 2.09
N ALA A 42 8.23 -36.20 0.80
CA ALA A 42 7.28 -36.39 -0.29
C ALA A 42 6.48 -37.68 -0.12
N VAL A 43 7.15 -38.79 0.20
CA VAL A 43 6.52 -40.09 0.49
C VAL A 43 5.60 -39.98 1.72
N LYS A 44 6.07 -39.35 2.80
CA LYS A 44 5.29 -39.22 4.05
C LYS A 44 3.97 -38.47 3.89
N ILE A 45 3.92 -37.46 3.02
CA ILE A 45 2.73 -36.58 2.88
C ILE A 45 1.84 -36.96 1.70
N PHE A 46 2.23 -37.96 0.90
CA PHE A 46 1.45 -38.42 -0.25
C PHE A 46 -0.02 -38.65 0.17
N PRO A 47 -1.01 -38.09 -0.57
CA PRO A 47 -0.94 -37.49 -1.92
C PRO A 47 -0.68 -35.97 -1.97
N ARG A 48 -0.43 -35.28 -0.84
CA ARG A 48 -0.33 -33.81 -0.80
C ARG A 48 0.91 -33.26 -1.52
N PRO A 49 0.86 -32.05 -2.10
CA PRO A 49 2.03 -31.41 -2.74
C PRO A 49 3.21 -31.16 -1.78
N THR A 50 4.44 -31.37 -2.27
CA THR A 50 5.67 -31.27 -1.44
C THR A 50 6.11 -29.85 -1.09
N ALA A 51 5.72 -28.87 -1.91
CA ALA A 51 6.05 -27.45 -1.73
C ALA A 51 5.47 -26.84 -0.45
N GLY A 52 4.49 -27.50 0.19
CA GLY A 52 3.84 -27.03 1.41
C GLY A 52 2.54 -26.28 1.12
N PRO A 53 2.05 -25.43 2.04
CA PRO A 53 0.77 -24.74 1.89
C PRO A 53 0.83 -23.57 0.91
N LEU A 54 -0.32 -23.21 0.34
CA LEU A 54 -0.45 -22.12 -0.63
C LEU A 54 -0.11 -20.80 0.06
N ARG A 55 0.68 -19.97 -0.64
CA ARG A 55 1.09 -18.64 -0.18
C ARG A 55 0.51 -17.56 -1.10
N PRO A 56 0.18 -16.37 -0.56
CA PRO A 56 -0.35 -15.25 -1.34
C PRO A 56 0.74 -14.59 -2.18
N VAL A 57 0.31 -13.81 -3.16
CA VAL A 57 1.14 -12.87 -3.91
C VAL A 57 1.30 -11.59 -3.08
N VAL A 58 2.54 -11.15 -2.89
CA VAL A 58 2.88 -9.95 -2.12
C VAL A 58 3.96 -9.15 -2.83
N HIS A 59 3.82 -7.83 -2.83
CA HIS A 59 4.82 -6.88 -3.29
C HIS A 59 5.94 -6.67 -2.25
N CYS A 60 7.18 -6.47 -2.69
CA CYS A 60 8.25 -6.11 -1.76
C CYS A 60 8.06 -4.67 -1.22
N PRO A 61 8.50 -4.38 0.02
CA PRO A 61 8.12 -3.14 0.71
C PRO A 61 8.86 -1.87 0.26
N THR A 62 10.08 -1.99 -0.28
CA THR A 62 10.91 -0.81 -0.60
C THR A 62 10.66 -0.31 -2.01
N GLN A 63 10.88 0.99 -2.25
CA GLN A 63 10.72 1.62 -3.57
C GLN A 63 11.51 0.90 -4.67
N LYS A 64 12.73 0.44 -4.36
CA LYS A 64 13.57 -0.32 -5.32
C LYS A 64 12.96 -1.65 -5.77
N TYR A 65 12.14 -2.29 -4.93
CA TYR A 65 11.67 -3.65 -5.16
C TYR A 65 10.14 -3.79 -5.21
N ASN A 66 9.39 -2.70 -5.06
CA ASN A 66 7.92 -2.72 -5.04
C ASN A 66 7.30 -3.36 -6.30
N MET A 67 7.96 -3.26 -7.46
CA MET A 67 7.53 -3.90 -8.71
C MET A 67 7.68 -5.44 -8.68
N LYS A 68 8.50 -5.99 -7.78
CA LYS A 68 8.74 -7.42 -7.68
C LYS A 68 7.68 -8.08 -6.79
N LYS A 69 6.86 -8.94 -7.41
CA LYS A 69 5.97 -9.89 -6.73
C LYS A 69 6.77 -11.08 -6.18
N ARG A 70 6.33 -11.62 -5.04
CA ARG A 70 6.89 -12.82 -4.39
C ARG A 70 5.83 -13.56 -3.57
N ALA A 71 6.15 -14.77 -3.15
CA ALA A 71 5.33 -15.52 -2.20
C ALA A 71 5.42 -14.89 -0.80
N GLY A 72 4.27 -14.55 -0.22
CA GLY A 72 4.14 -14.01 1.13
C GLY A 72 4.17 -15.09 2.22
N ARG A 73 3.92 -14.70 3.48
CA ARG A 73 3.84 -15.64 4.60
C ARG A 73 2.52 -16.42 4.60
N GLY A 74 1.39 -15.75 4.38
CA GLY A 74 0.05 -16.34 4.38
C GLY A 74 -1.03 -15.33 4.02
N PHE A 75 -2.22 -15.82 3.66
CA PHE A 75 -3.39 -15.04 3.32
C PHE A 75 -3.91 -14.26 4.53
N SER A 76 -4.43 -13.06 4.29
CA SER A 76 -5.05 -12.25 5.34
C SER A 76 -6.45 -12.77 5.66
N LEU A 77 -7.01 -12.34 6.80
CA LEU A 77 -8.36 -12.75 7.18
C LEU A 77 -9.43 -12.16 6.25
N GLU A 78 -9.19 -10.97 5.72
CA GLU A 78 -10.08 -10.30 4.75
C GLU A 78 -10.15 -11.07 3.43
N GLU A 79 -9.02 -11.50 2.90
CA GLU A 79 -8.96 -12.32 1.67
C GLU A 79 -9.69 -13.64 1.83
N LEU A 80 -9.47 -14.32 2.97
CA LEU A 80 -10.15 -15.58 3.27
C LEU A 80 -11.66 -15.39 3.40
N LYS A 81 -12.09 -14.30 4.04
CA LYS A 81 -13.51 -13.95 4.16
C LYS A 81 -14.14 -13.68 2.80
N ALA A 82 -13.46 -12.92 1.94
CA ALA A 82 -13.91 -12.65 0.57
C ALA A 82 -13.98 -13.92 -0.29
N ALA A 83 -13.03 -14.84 -0.15
CA ALA A 83 -13.05 -16.16 -0.80
C ALA A 83 -14.02 -17.17 -0.16
N LYS A 84 -14.75 -16.79 0.89
CA LYS A 84 -15.66 -17.65 1.68
C LYS A 84 -14.96 -18.90 2.24
N ILE A 85 -13.72 -18.74 2.72
CA ILE A 85 -12.93 -19.80 3.37
C ILE A 85 -12.79 -19.47 4.85
N PRO A 86 -13.29 -20.32 5.77
CA PRO A 86 -13.12 -20.12 7.20
C PRO A 86 -11.64 -20.18 7.63
N LYS A 87 -11.21 -19.25 8.50
CA LYS A 87 -9.81 -19.16 8.96
C LYS A 87 -9.26 -20.43 9.61
N LYS A 88 -10.11 -21.22 10.28
CA LYS A 88 -9.73 -22.50 10.91
C LYS A 88 -9.63 -23.65 9.90
N LEU A 89 -10.42 -23.59 8.82
CA LEU A 89 -10.40 -24.58 7.75
C LEU A 89 -9.20 -24.38 6.81
N ALA A 90 -8.80 -23.13 6.55
CA ALA A 90 -7.71 -22.82 5.63
C ALA A 90 -6.41 -23.63 5.87
N PRO A 91 -5.86 -23.72 7.10
CA PRO A 91 -4.65 -24.52 7.35
C PRO A 91 -4.82 -26.03 7.10
N THR A 92 -6.03 -26.59 7.29
CA THR A 92 -6.26 -28.03 7.13
C THR A 92 -6.28 -28.45 5.67
N ILE A 93 -6.80 -27.57 4.79
CA ILE A 93 -6.81 -27.73 3.33
C ILE A 93 -5.51 -27.23 2.65
N GLY A 94 -4.49 -26.88 3.44
CA GLY A 94 -3.17 -26.51 2.92
C GLY A 94 -3.06 -25.04 2.47
N ILE A 95 -3.81 -24.11 3.07
CA ILE A 95 -3.69 -22.67 2.83
C ILE A 95 -2.99 -22.02 4.02
N ALA A 96 -1.92 -21.28 3.79
CA ALA A 96 -1.20 -20.58 4.86
C ALA A 96 -1.96 -19.31 5.26
N VAL A 97 -2.12 -19.07 6.56
CA VAL A 97 -2.83 -17.90 7.10
C VAL A 97 -1.86 -16.98 7.83
N ASP A 98 -1.94 -15.68 7.59
CA ASP A 98 -1.17 -14.65 8.30
C ASP A 98 -2.09 -13.55 8.81
N HIS A 99 -2.49 -13.66 10.08
CA HIS A 99 -3.41 -12.74 10.75
C HIS A 99 -2.84 -11.32 10.94
N ARG A 100 -1.52 -11.13 10.75
CA ARG A 100 -0.87 -9.82 10.93
C ARG A 100 -0.89 -8.96 9.66
N ARG A 101 -1.12 -9.56 8.50
CA ARG A 101 -1.09 -8.82 7.23
C ARG A 101 -2.42 -8.08 7.02
N ARG A 102 -2.32 -6.83 6.60
CA ARG A 102 -3.45 -5.96 6.26
C ARG A 102 -3.40 -5.63 4.77
N ASN A 103 -4.57 -5.53 4.13
CA ASN A 103 -4.64 -5.07 2.75
C ASN A 103 -4.83 -3.56 2.72
N ARG A 104 -4.02 -2.87 1.91
CA ARG A 104 -4.13 -1.42 1.69
C ARG A 104 -4.66 -1.07 0.31
N SER A 105 -4.57 -2.00 -0.64
CA SER A 105 -4.97 -1.82 -2.02
C SER A 105 -5.96 -2.91 -2.42
N LEU A 106 -6.94 -2.51 -3.22
CA LEU A 106 -8.04 -3.39 -3.65
C LEU A 106 -7.56 -4.41 -4.69
N GLU A 107 -6.61 -4.03 -5.54
CA GLU A 107 -5.99 -4.87 -6.56
C GLU A 107 -5.29 -6.09 -5.93
N SER A 108 -4.53 -5.86 -4.85
CA SER A 108 -3.84 -6.95 -4.15
C SER A 108 -4.80 -7.90 -3.42
N LEU A 109 -5.91 -7.36 -2.92
CA LEU A 109 -6.98 -8.14 -2.30
C LEU A 109 -7.64 -9.04 -3.37
N GLN A 110 -8.01 -8.47 -4.51
CA GLN A 110 -8.65 -9.20 -5.62
C GLN A 110 -7.74 -10.28 -6.21
N GLU A 111 -6.47 -9.96 -6.48
CA GLU A 111 -5.48 -10.93 -6.99
C GLU A 111 -5.36 -12.15 -6.06
N ASN A 112 -5.28 -11.91 -4.75
CA ASN A 112 -5.16 -12.99 -3.77
C ASN A 112 -6.47 -13.76 -3.57
N VAL A 113 -7.63 -13.10 -3.67
CA VAL A 113 -8.94 -13.77 -3.65
C VAL A 113 -9.08 -14.68 -4.87
N GLN A 114 -8.76 -14.20 -6.07
CA GLN A 114 -8.76 -15.02 -7.28
C GLN A 114 -7.79 -16.21 -7.16
N ARG A 115 -6.62 -16.00 -6.56
CA ARG A 115 -5.67 -17.07 -6.25
C ARG A 115 -6.24 -18.13 -5.30
N LEU A 116 -7.03 -17.73 -4.31
CA LEU A 116 -7.71 -18.66 -3.40
C LEU A 116 -8.81 -19.45 -4.12
N LEU A 117 -9.62 -18.78 -4.95
CA LEU A 117 -10.69 -19.42 -5.72
C LEU A 117 -10.16 -20.43 -6.73
N THR A 118 -9.10 -20.06 -7.47
CA THR A 118 -8.43 -20.96 -8.41
C THR A 118 -7.77 -22.15 -7.72
N TYR A 119 -7.19 -21.96 -6.53
CA TYR A 119 -6.67 -23.07 -5.73
C TYR A 119 -7.80 -23.99 -5.26
N LYS A 120 -8.92 -23.44 -4.77
CA LYS A 120 -10.08 -24.21 -4.32
C LYS A 120 -10.68 -25.05 -5.44
N ALA A 121 -10.75 -24.51 -6.66
CA ALA A 121 -11.23 -25.25 -7.83
C ALA A 121 -10.30 -26.41 -8.23
N LYS A 122 -8.98 -26.26 -8.05
CA LYS A 122 -7.98 -27.29 -8.34
C LYS A 122 -7.75 -28.28 -7.19
N LEU A 123 -8.32 -28.03 -6.01
CA LEU A 123 -8.08 -28.82 -4.82
C LEU A 123 -8.92 -30.11 -4.85
N VAL A 124 -8.25 -31.25 -4.79
CA VAL A 124 -8.88 -32.55 -4.57
C VAL A 124 -8.88 -32.86 -3.08
N VAL A 125 -10.07 -33.04 -2.49
CA VAL A 125 -10.25 -33.32 -1.06
C VAL A 125 -10.68 -34.77 -0.87
N PHE A 126 -9.86 -35.52 -0.14
CA PHE A 126 -10.14 -36.91 0.19
C PHE A 126 -11.11 -37.01 1.37
N PRO A 127 -12.09 -37.94 1.32
CA PRO A 127 -12.95 -38.20 2.45
C PRO A 127 -12.14 -38.71 3.63
N ARG A 128 -12.49 -38.23 4.84
CA ARG A 128 -11.80 -38.68 6.08
C ARG A 128 -11.93 -40.18 6.33
N ARG A 129 -13.00 -40.80 5.83
CA ARG A 129 -13.23 -42.25 5.85
C ARG A 129 -13.57 -42.67 4.42
N ALA A 130 -12.82 -43.60 3.84
CA ALA A 130 -12.87 -43.94 2.41
C ALA A 130 -14.27 -44.27 1.87
N ARG A 131 -15.17 -44.81 2.70
CA ARG A 131 -16.54 -45.20 2.32
C ARG A 131 -17.63 -44.23 2.78
N LYS A 132 -17.28 -43.12 3.44
CA LYS A 132 -18.25 -42.13 3.95
C LYS A 132 -17.91 -40.74 3.42
N PHE A 133 -18.51 -40.40 2.28
CA PHE A 133 -18.39 -39.10 1.63
C PHE A 133 -19.26 -38.06 2.31
N LYS A 134 -18.72 -36.86 2.48
CA LYS A 134 -19.40 -35.68 3.03
C LYS A 134 -19.37 -34.54 2.02
N ALA A 135 -20.18 -33.52 2.29
CA ALA A 135 -20.16 -32.29 1.51
C ALA A 135 -18.74 -31.67 1.50
N GLY A 136 -18.18 -31.50 0.30
CA GLY A 136 -16.84 -30.96 0.09
C GLY A 136 -15.76 -32.01 -0.21
N ASP A 137 -16.07 -33.31 -0.12
CA ASP A 137 -15.19 -34.37 -0.63
C ASP A 137 -15.28 -34.45 -2.17
N SER A 138 -14.20 -34.89 -2.80
CA SER A 138 -14.15 -35.07 -4.25
C SER A 138 -14.80 -36.39 -4.69
N VAL A 139 -15.27 -36.42 -5.94
CA VAL A 139 -15.88 -37.59 -6.59
C VAL A 139 -14.86 -38.75 -6.66
N PRO A 140 -15.28 -40.02 -6.47
CA PRO A 140 -14.39 -41.18 -6.48
C PRO A 140 -13.47 -41.29 -7.71
N GLU A 141 -13.94 -40.88 -8.90
CA GLU A 141 -13.16 -40.90 -10.15
C GLU A 141 -11.93 -39.99 -10.09
N VAL A 142 -12.09 -38.79 -9.52
CA VAL A 142 -11.00 -37.82 -9.35
C VAL A 142 -10.00 -38.31 -8.28
N LEU A 143 -10.47 -39.07 -7.29
CA LEU A 143 -9.61 -39.63 -6.24
C LEU A 143 -8.68 -40.72 -6.79
N ALA A 144 -9.16 -41.55 -7.71
CA ALA A 144 -8.36 -42.62 -8.30
C ALA A 144 -7.22 -42.09 -9.19
N THR A 145 -7.43 -40.94 -9.84
CA THR A 145 -6.45 -40.28 -10.72
C THR A 145 -5.56 -39.26 -9.99
N ALA A 146 -5.81 -39.02 -8.70
CA ALA A 146 -5.10 -38.01 -7.93
C ALA A 146 -3.62 -38.37 -7.77
N THR A 147 -2.75 -37.57 -8.38
CA THR A 147 -1.29 -37.70 -8.28
C THR A 147 -0.68 -36.57 -7.46
N GLN A 148 0.49 -36.82 -6.89
CA GLN A 148 1.23 -35.80 -6.17
C GLN A 148 1.84 -34.80 -7.15
N VAL A 149 1.50 -33.53 -7.03
CA VAL A 149 2.16 -32.46 -7.80
C VAL A 149 3.60 -32.28 -7.30
N HIS A 150 4.57 -32.54 -8.18
CA HIS A 150 5.98 -32.27 -7.94
C HIS A 150 6.34 -30.82 -8.30
N GLY A 151 7.17 -30.18 -7.48
CA GLY A 151 7.58 -28.79 -7.70
C GLY A 151 6.64 -27.74 -7.10
N SER A 152 6.71 -26.51 -7.60
CA SER A 152 5.85 -25.41 -7.16
C SER A 152 4.51 -25.47 -7.88
N TYR A 153 3.42 -25.60 -7.14
CA TYR A 153 2.09 -25.49 -7.70
C TYR A 153 1.65 -24.02 -7.72
N MET A 154 1.00 -23.60 -8.80
CA MET A 154 0.60 -22.21 -9.07
C MET A 154 1.74 -21.20 -8.84
N PRO A 155 2.84 -21.28 -9.60
CA PRO A 155 3.96 -20.35 -9.46
C PRO A 155 3.49 -18.89 -9.68
N ILE A 156 4.16 -17.96 -9.00
CA ILE A 156 3.90 -16.52 -9.18
C ILE A 156 4.79 -16.07 -10.33
N GLU A 157 4.17 -15.88 -11.49
CA GLU A 157 4.86 -15.41 -12.67
C GLU A 157 4.94 -13.88 -12.68
N ARG A 158 5.97 -13.37 -13.36
CA ARG A 158 6.12 -11.95 -13.61
C ARG A 158 5.57 -11.67 -14.99
N GLU A 159 4.39 -11.09 -15.03
CA GLU A 159 3.83 -10.58 -16.29
C GLU A 159 4.79 -9.55 -16.88
N LYS A 160 5.13 -9.75 -18.15
CA LYS A 160 5.85 -8.76 -18.93
C LYS A 160 4.81 -7.83 -19.53
N PRO A 161 4.86 -6.52 -19.28
CA PRO A 161 3.91 -5.60 -19.88
C PRO A 161 4.06 -5.64 -21.40
N THR A 162 2.98 -5.91 -22.11
CA THR A 162 2.88 -5.74 -23.55
C THR A 162 2.70 -4.26 -23.85
N VAL A 163 3.55 -3.70 -24.70
CA VAL A 163 3.45 -2.30 -25.11
C VAL A 163 2.81 -2.27 -26.49
N GLU A 164 1.69 -1.58 -26.62
CA GLU A 164 1.08 -1.27 -27.90
C GLU A 164 1.67 0.02 -28.45
N LEU A 165 1.92 0.06 -29.76
CA LEU A 165 2.40 1.25 -30.44
C LEU A 165 1.21 2.17 -30.71
N VAL A 166 1.20 3.33 -30.06
CA VAL A 166 0.16 4.35 -30.21
C VAL A 166 0.75 5.59 -30.89
N LYS A 167 -0.05 6.27 -31.72
CA LYS A 167 0.35 7.56 -32.31
C LYS A 167 0.53 8.59 -31.20
N VAL A 168 1.62 9.34 -31.25
CA VAL A 168 1.91 10.40 -30.28
C VAL A 168 0.89 11.52 -30.43
N THR A 169 0.12 11.79 -29.37
CA THR A 169 -0.85 12.88 -29.33
C THR A 169 -0.16 14.22 -29.09
N ASP A 170 -0.81 15.32 -29.47
CA ASP A 170 -0.23 16.65 -29.28
C ASP A 170 -0.10 17.03 -27.79
N GLU A 171 -0.95 16.47 -26.93
CA GLU A 171 -0.80 16.58 -25.47
C GLU A 171 0.50 15.95 -24.95
N MET A 172 0.90 14.78 -25.49
CA MET A 172 2.16 14.15 -25.13
C MET A 172 3.37 14.96 -25.58
N LYS A 173 3.27 15.66 -26.72
CA LYS A 173 4.33 16.57 -27.20
C LYS A 173 4.42 17.84 -26.36
N ALA A 174 3.29 18.38 -25.92
CA ALA A 174 3.23 19.57 -25.08
C ALA A 174 3.70 19.30 -23.63
N PHE A 175 3.65 18.05 -23.17
CA PHE A 175 4.02 17.68 -21.80
C PHE A 175 5.53 17.80 -21.54
N LYS A 176 5.92 18.85 -20.81
CA LYS A 176 7.30 19.06 -20.36
C LYS A 176 7.64 18.21 -19.12
N ALA A 177 8.02 16.95 -19.34
CA ALA A 177 8.28 15.99 -18.28
C ALA A 177 9.35 16.44 -17.27
N TYR A 178 10.46 17.01 -17.73
CA TYR A 178 11.55 17.48 -16.87
C TYR A 178 11.10 18.62 -15.93
N ASP A 179 10.42 19.63 -16.49
CA ASP A 179 9.92 20.77 -15.73
C ASP A 179 8.89 20.33 -14.68
N LYS A 180 8.01 19.41 -15.05
CA LYS A 180 7.04 18.82 -14.12
C LYS A 180 7.73 18.13 -12.94
N LEU A 181 8.78 17.34 -13.18
CA LEU A 181 9.54 16.69 -12.11
C LEU A 181 10.21 17.71 -11.17
N ARG A 182 10.74 18.83 -11.68
CA ARG A 182 11.32 19.88 -10.83
C ARG A 182 10.25 20.63 -10.04
N LEU A 183 9.11 20.94 -10.66
CA LEU A 183 7.97 21.57 -10.02
C LEU A 183 7.45 20.71 -8.86
N GLU A 184 7.30 19.40 -9.05
CA GLU A 184 6.85 18.49 -7.97
C GLU A 184 7.86 18.41 -6.81
N ARG A 185 9.17 18.37 -7.11
CA ARG A 185 10.22 18.44 -6.07
C ARG A 185 10.13 19.77 -5.29
N MET A 186 9.93 20.88 -5.99
CA MET A 186 9.74 22.19 -5.36
C MET A 186 8.48 22.22 -4.50
N ASN A 187 7.35 21.70 -4.99
CA ASN A 187 6.10 21.63 -4.25
C ASN A 187 6.26 20.81 -2.95
N GLN A 188 6.92 19.65 -3.02
CA GLN A 188 7.21 18.85 -1.84
C GLN A 188 8.11 19.59 -0.83
N ARG A 189 9.15 20.28 -1.31
CA ARG A 189 10.06 21.06 -0.47
C ARG A 189 9.36 22.25 0.22
N HIS A 190 8.52 22.98 -0.51
CA HIS A 190 7.90 24.22 -0.03
C HIS A 190 6.50 24.02 0.56
N PHE A 191 5.97 22.79 0.62
CA PHE A 191 4.64 22.50 1.14
C PHE A 191 4.43 23.08 2.56
N GLY A 192 5.35 22.78 3.49
CA GLY A 192 5.26 23.29 4.87
C GLY A 192 5.37 24.82 4.96
N ALA A 193 6.28 25.43 4.19
CA ALA A 193 6.45 26.89 4.18
C ALA A 193 5.21 27.61 3.61
N ARG A 194 4.58 27.04 2.58
CA ARG A 194 3.34 27.58 2.00
C ARG A 194 2.17 27.45 2.97
N LEU A 195 2.04 26.32 3.67
CA LEU A 195 1.03 26.14 4.72
C LEU A 195 1.21 27.14 5.86
N LYS A 196 2.45 27.35 6.32
CA LYS A 196 2.76 28.33 7.36
C LYS A 196 2.37 29.74 6.92
N ARG A 197 2.79 30.16 5.72
CA ARG A 197 2.46 31.49 5.18
C ARG A 197 0.96 31.68 4.98
N ALA A 198 0.23 30.66 4.52
CA ALA A 198 -1.22 30.72 4.41
C ALA A 198 -1.90 30.88 5.77
N ALA A 199 -1.42 30.15 6.79
CA ALA A 199 -1.94 30.28 8.15
C ALA A 199 -1.59 31.63 8.82
N GLU A 200 -0.44 32.21 8.50
CA GLU A 200 -0.06 33.56 8.95
C GLU A 200 -0.90 34.63 8.26
N ALA A 201 -1.11 34.54 6.94
CA ALA A 201 -1.98 35.44 6.21
C ALA A 201 -3.43 35.39 6.74
N GLU A 202 -3.97 34.21 7.04
CA GLU A 202 -5.31 34.06 7.63
C GLU A 202 -5.39 34.65 9.05
N LYS A 203 -4.31 34.56 9.84
CA LYS A 203 -4.23 35.18 11.17
C LYS A 203 -4.15 36.69 11.08
N ASP A 204 -3.37 37.22 10.15
CA ASP A 204 -3.25 38.64 9.92
C ASP A 204 -4.60 39.22 9.42
N GLU A 205 -5.26 38.56 8.45
CA GLU A 205 -6.62 38.92 8.03
C GLU A 205 -7.61 38.94 9.20
N LYS A 206 -7.59 37.92 10.07
CA LYS A 206 -8.44 37.89 11.28
C LYS A 206 -8.07 38.97 12.30
N LYS A 207 -6.80 39.32 12.44
CA LYS A 207 -6.33 40.40 13.32
C LYS A 207 -6.82 41.77 12.82
N TYR A 208 -6.79 42.00 11.51
CA TYR A 208 -7.33 43.23 10.91
C TYR A 208 -8.87 43.31 10.99
N ILE A 209 -9.58 42.18 10.94
CA ILE A 209 -11.04 42.13 11.12
C ILE A 209 -11.46 42.27 12.60
N GLY A 210 -10.65 41.78 13.55
CA GLY A 210 -10.93 41.89 15.00
C GLY A 210 -10.52 43.22 15.65
N GLY A 211 -9.69 44.02 14.98
CA GLY A 211 -9.19 45.30 15.48
C GLY A 211 -10.06 46.52 15.17
N SER A 212 -11.17 46.37 14.45
CA SER A 212 -12.05 47.50 14.06
C SER A 212 -13.13 47.84 15.08
N VAL A 213 -12.89 47.58 16.37
CA VAL A 213 -13.73 48.09 17.48
C VAL A 213 -12.81 48.77 18.49
N TYR A 214 -12.26 49.92 18.12
CA TYR A 214 -11.72 50.89 19.07
C TYR A 214 -12.42 52.23 18.83
N GLN A 215 -13.04 52.73 19.90
CA GLN A 215 -13.77 53.99 19.99
C GLN A 215 -12.89 55.15 19.52
N PHE A 216 -13.42 55.98 18.62
CA PHE A 216 -12.89 57.33 18.42
C PHE A 216 -13.47 58.21 19.53
N GLU A 217 -12.65 58.53 20.53
CA GLU A 217 -12.90 59.64 21.44
C GLU A 217 -12.78 60.96 20.67
N ASP A 218 -13.71 61.87 20.95
CA ASP A 218 -13.87 63.17 20.31
C ASP A 218 -12.64 64.05 20.50
N ILE A 219 -11.91 64.32 19.40
CA ILE A 219 -10.91 65.39 19.36
C ILE A 219 -11.48 66.55 18.53
N ASN A 220 -11.83 67.60 19.27
CA ASN A 220 -12.38 68.87 18.83
C ASN A 220 -11.32 69.66 18.01
N LEU A 221 -11.57 69.87 16.72
CA LEU A 221 -10.78 70.78 15.88
C LEU A 221 -11.71 71.75 15.15
N LYS A 222 -11.74 72.98 15.66
CA LYS A 222 -12.40 74.14 15.04
C LYS A 222 -11.74 74.49 13.71
N GLY A 223 -12.57 74.64 12.67
CA GLY A 223 -12.32 75.51 11.54
C GLY A 223 -11.32 75.01 10.50
N ARG A 224 -11.83 74.37 9.44
CA ARG A 224 -11.45 74.55 8.02
C ARG A 224 -12.38 73.70 7.14
N GLU A 225 -12.75 74.26 6.00
CA GLU A 225 -13.78 73.79 5.08
C GLU A 225 -13.52 72.36 4.54
N LYS A 226 -14.60 71.61 4.35
CA LYS A 226 -14.60 70.22 3.86
C LYS A 226 -14.27 70.18 2.36
N PRO A 227 -13.27 69.40 1.91
CA PRO A 227 -13.25 68.94 0.53
C PRO A 227 -14.25 67.79 0.40
N THR A 228 -15.20 67.91 -0.53
CA THR A 228 -16.12 66.84 -0.91
C THR A 228 -15.34 65.69 -1.56
N LEU A 229 -15.06 64.65 -0.79
CA LEU A 229 -14.63 63.35 -1.31
C LEU A 229 -15.88 62.52 -1.59
N GLU A 230 -16.09 62.18 -2.86
CA GLU A 230 -17.11 61.24 -3.30
C GLU A 230 -16.98 59.92 -2.53
N LEU A 231 -18.03 59.59 -1.78
CA LEU A 231 -18.29 58.24 -1.30
C LEU A 231 -18.50 57.32 -2.50
N VAL A 232 -17.44 56.62 -2.92
CA VAL A 232 -17.59 55.46 -3.81
C VAL A 232 -18.38 54.41 -3.03
N LYS A 233 -19.68 54.35 -3.32
CA LYS A 233 -20.59 53.33 -2.82
C LYS A 233 -19.99 51.96 -3.13
N VAL A 234 -19.88 51.12 -2.11
CA VAL A 234 -19.57 49.69 -2.23
C VAL A 234 -20.51 49.11 -3.28
N THR A 235 -19.99 48.85 -4.48
CA THR A 235 -20.79 48.33 -5.58
C THR A 235 -21.33 46.95 -5.21
N ASP A 236 -22.56 46.66 -5.63
CA ASP A 236 -23.24 45.40 -5.32
C ASP A 236 -22.47 44.17 -5.86
N GLU A 237 -21.53 44.37 -6.79
CA GLU A 237 -20.55 43.39 -7.28
C GLU A 237 -19.59 42.89 -6.18
N MET A 238 -19.12 43.76 -5.28
CA MET A 238 -18.24 43.35 -4.17
C MET A 238 -19.01 42.56 -3.09
N LYS A 239 -20.31 42.85 -2.92
CA LYS A 239 -21.20 42.06 -2.04
C LYS A 239 -21.49 40.69 -2.65
N ALA A 240 -21.70 40.62 -3.97
CA ALA A 240 -21.87 39.37 -4.71
C ALA A 240 -20.62 38.49 -4.66
N PHE A 241 -19.42 39.08 -4.76
CA PHE A 241 -18.15 38.35 -4.67
C PHE A 241 -17.94 37.73 -3.28
N LYS A 242 -18.16 38.50 -2.21
CA LYS A 242 -18.08 37.99 -0.82
C LYS A 242 -19.14 36.94 -0.51
N ALA A 243 -20.34 37.05 -1.10
CA ALA A 243 -21.39 36.04 -0.96
C ALA A 243 -21.04 34.72 -1.69
N TYR A 244 -20.42 34.82 -2.87
CA TYR A 244 -19.96 33.65 -3.64
C TYR A 244 -18.86 32.88 -2.91
N ASP A 245 -17.88 33.59 -2.33
CA ASP A 245 -16.81 32.96 -1.55
C ASP A 245 -17.32 32.33 -0.24
N LYS A 246 -18.30 32.96 0.43
CA LYS A 246 -18.95 32.38 1.62
C LYS A 246 -19.71 31.08 1.28
N LEU A 247 -20.48 31.07 0.19
CA LEU A 247 -21.18 29.88 -0.31
C LEU A 247 -20.23 28.78 -0.83
N ARG A 248 -19.05 29.16 -1.33
CA ARG A 248 -18.00 28.22 -1.73
C ARG A 248 -17.35 27.58 -0.51
N LEU A 249 -17.08 28.36 0.53
CA LEU A 249 -16.53 27.87 1.80
C LEU A 249 -17.52 26.97 2.54
N GLU A 250 -18.81 27.32 2.57
CA GLU A 250 -19.86 26.47 3.14
C GLU A 250 -20.02 25.15 2.37
N ARG A 251 -20.01 25.17 1.04
CA ARG A 251 -20.04 23.93 0.23
C ARG A 251 -18.79 23.06 0.45
N MET A 252 -17.62 23.67 0.62
CA MET A 252 -16.39 22.96 0.93
C MET A 252 -16.44 22.36 2.34
N ASN A 253 -16.93 23.10 3.32
CA ASN A 253 -17.11 22.65 4.69
C ASN A 253 -18.17 21.54 4.81
N GLN A 254 -19.29 21.62 4.08
CA GLN A 254 -20.28 20.54 4.03
C GLN A 254 -19.72 19.25 3.40
N ARG A 255 -18.88 19.35 2.36
CA ARG A 255 -18.17 18.19 1.79
C ARG A 255 -17.18 17.56 2.77
N HIS A 256 -16.45 18.38 3.53
CA HIS A 256 -15.52 17.89 4.55
C HIS A 256 -16.23 17.37 5.80
N PHE A 257 -17.38 17.95 6.18
CA PHE A 257 -18.21 17.49 7.29
C PHE A 257 -18.90 16.17 6.96
N GLY A 258 -19.44 16.00 5.75
CA GLY A 258 -19.96 14.72 5.27
C GLY A 258 -18.89 13.63 5.19
N ALA A 259 -17.67 13.97 4.81
CA ALA A 259 -16.53 13.04 4.83
C ALA A 259 -16.09 12.68 6.27
N ARG A 260 -16.21 13.62 7.22
CA ARG A 260 -15.94 13.37 8.65
C ARG A 260 -17.03 12.51 9.29
N LEU A 261 -18.31 12.76 9.00
CA LEU A 261 -19.42 11.93 9.48
C LEU A 261 -19.38 10.53 8.89
N LYS A 262 -19.03 10.36 7.61
CA LYS A 262 -18.78 9.03 7.02
C LYS A 262 -17.65 8.29 7.73
N ARG A 263 -16.52 8.96 8.02
CA ARG A 263 -15.41 8.35 8.76
C ARG A 263 -15.75 8.05 10.22
N ALA A 264 -16.55 8.90 10.87
CA ALA A 264 -17.02 8.68 12.24
C ALA A 264 -18.01 7.51 12.30
N ALA A 265 -18.94 7.41 11.35
CA ALA A 265 -19.87 6.27 11.25
C ALA A 265 -19.18 4.96 10.83
N GLU A 266 -18.09 5.02 10.07
CA GLU A 266 -17.23 3.86 9.79
C GLU A 266 -16.42 3.46 11.03
N ALA A 267 -15.89 4.42 11.79
CA ALA A 267 -15.19 4.15 13.05
C ALA A 267 -16.12 3.56 14.12
N GLU A 268 -17.35 4.07 14.25
CA GLU A 268 -18.34 3.55 15.21
C GLU A 268 -18.86 2.14 14.84
N LYS A 269 -18.88 1.81 13.54
CA LYS A 269 -19.16 0.45 13.04
C LYS A 269 -18.00 -0.52 13.25
N ASP A 270 -16.77 -0.01 13.33
CA ASP A 270 -15.58 -0.79 13.67
C ASP A 270 -15.44 -0.99 15.19
N GLU A 271 -16.03 -0.11 16.01
CA GLU A 271 -16.03 -0.20 17.47
C GLU A 271 -17.16 -1.09 18.03
N LYS A 272 -18.27 -1.24 17.28
CA LYS A 272 -19.41 -2.13 17.62
C LYS A 272 -19.30 -3.56 17.09
N LYS A 273 -18.11 -3.99 16.64
CA LYS A 273 -17.80 -5.34 16.12
C LYS A 273 -16.68 -6.02 16.90
#